data_AF-A0A7V0JU17-F1
#
_entry.id   AF-A0A7V0JU17-F1
#
_cell.length_a   1.000
_cell.length_b   1.000
_cell.length_c   1.000
_cell.angle_alpha   90.00
_cell.angle_beta   90.00
_cell.angle_gamma   90.00
#
_symmetry.space_group_name_H-M   'P 1'
#
loop_
_entity.id
_entity.type
_entity.pdbx_description
1 polymer ?
#
loop_
_entity_poly.entity_id
_entity_poly.type
_entity_poly.pdbx_seq_one_letter_code
_entity_poly.pdbx_strand_id
1 'polypeptide(L)'
;MELPIPEIPFLPLAAPLQGRPEEFLSPVLERLPPDIKGALRPGPREEVRGEPVHFVLMLTGGTERELLEFSRETEGPFVILSHPAQNSLAAALEAVAKLRAEGRRVVLHHLGDPACREELERSLVAAELARRLKGKRVGIVGEPS
;
A
#
# COMPACT_ATOMS: atom_id res chain seq x y z
N MET A 1 -12.63 -10.25 -20.51
CA MET A 1 -11.88 -11.07 -19.55
C MET A 1 -11.90 -10.28 -18.25
N GLU A 2 -12.79 -10.63 -17.32
CA GLU A 2 -12.79 -9.97 -16.00
C GLU A 2 -11.46 -10.28 -15.32
N LEU A 3 -10.77 -9.24 -14.85
CA LEU A 3 -9.60 -9.44 -14.02
C LEU A 3 -10.10 -10.00 -12.68
N PRO A 4 -9.52 -11.11 -12.18
CA PRO A 4 -9.84 -11.57 -10.83
C PRO A 4 -9.59 -10.42 -9.84
N ILE A 5 -10.40 -10.37 -8.78
CA ILE A 5 -10.19 -9.42 -7.67
C ILE A 5 -8.75 -9.64 -7.18
N PRO A 6 -7.87 -8.63 -7.27
CA PRO A 6 -6.48 -8.81 -6.94
C PRO A 6 -6.34 -9.02 -5.45
N GLU A 7 -5.55 -10.00 -5.00
CA GLU A 7 -5.28 -10.20 -3.58
C GLU A 7 -3.91 -9.57 -3.25
N ILE A 8 -3.92 -8.29 -2.89
CA ILE A 8 -2.69 -7.50 -2.65
C ILE A 8 -2.33 -7.55 -1.16
N PRO A 9 -1.14 -8.06 -0.78
CA PRO A 9 -0.69 -7.98 0.60
C PRO A 9 -0.31 -6.54 0.95
N PHE A 10 -0.73 -6.09 2.14
CA PHE A 10 -0.29 -4.82 2.71
C PHE A 10 0.40 -5.03 4.05
N LEU A 11 1.34 -4.14 4.37
CA LEU A 11 2.03 -4.11 5.66
C LEU A 11 1.25 -3.23 6.66
N PRO A 12 0.62 -3.79 7.71
CA PRO A 12 0.05 -3.00 8.78
C PRO A 12 1.18 -2.46 9.68
N LEU A 13 1.21 -1.14 9.90
CA LEU A 13 2.14 -0.48 10.82
C LEU A 13 1.36 0.13 11.97
N ALA A 14 1.73 -0.22 13.20
CA ALA A 14 1.25 0.43 14.42
C ALA A 14 2.46 0.83 15.28
N ALA A 15 2.34 1.92 16.03
CA ALA A 15 3.41 2.38 16.89
C ALA A 15 3.73 1.32 17.98
N PRO A 16 5.01 1.03 18.27
CA PRO A 16 5.41 -0.03 19.22
C PRO A 16 4.79 0.10 20.62
N LEU A 17 4.41 1.31 21.03
CA LEU A 17 3.91 1.63 22.36
C LEU A 17 2.38 1.62 22.49
N GLN A 18 1.63 1.48 21.39
CA GLN A 18 0.18 1.65 21.39
C GLN A 18 -0.62 0.35 21.50
N GLY A 19 0.03 -0.80 21.48
CA GLY A 19 -0.62 -2.11 21.58
C GLY A 19 -0.25 -3.02 20.41
N ARG A 20 -0.97 -4.13 20.27
CA ARG A 20 -0.76 -5.07 19.17
C ARG A 20 -1.40 -4.53 17.88
N PRO A 21 -0.71 -4.52 16.72
CA PRO A 21 -1.27 -4.01 15.46
C PRO A 21 -2.66 -4.60 15.12
N GLU A 22 -2.90 -5.85 15.49
CA GLU A 22 -4.16 -6.56 15.28
C GLU A 22 -5.37 -5.89 15.94
N GLU A 23 -5.17 -5.19 17.06
CA GLU A 23 -6.22 -4.47 17.80
C GLU A 23 -6.74 -3.26 17.02
N PHE A 24 -5.87 -2.62 16.23
CA PHE A 24 -6.22 -1.47 15.40
C PHE A 24 -6.69 -1.87 14.00
N LEU A 25 -6.24 -3.03 13.52
CA LEU A 25 -6.50 -3.47 12.17
C LEU A 25 -7.97 -3.83 11.95
N SER A 26 -8.57 -4.61 12.85
CA SER A 26 -9.93 -5.13 12.67
C SER A 26 -10.97 -4.00 12.48
N PRO A 27 -11.00 -2.95 13.32
CA PRO A 27 -11.92 -1.84 13.13
C PRO A 27 -11.71 -1.05 11.83
N VAL A 28 -10.50 -1.04 11.27
CA VAL A 28 -10.22 -0.38 9.99
C VAL A 28 -10.76 -1.24 8.85
N LEU A 29 -10.50 -2.55 8.86
CA LEU A 29 -10.97 -3.48 7.82
C LEU A 29 -12.50 -3.60 7.77
N GLU A 30 -13.20 -3.46 8.90
CA GLU A 30 -14.66 -3.48 8.96
C GLU A 30 -15.31 -2.26 8.30
N ARG A 31 -14.58 -1.14 8.19
CA ARG A 31 -15.07 0.10 7.57
C ARG A 31 -14.77 0.17 6.08
N LEU A 32 -13.96 -0.75 5.55
CA LEU A 32 -13.65 -0.80 4.13
C LEU A 32 -14.85 -1.28 3.31
N PRO A 33 -15.07 -0.70 2.12
CA PRO A 33 -15.99 -1.26 1.14
C PRO A 33 -15.68 -2.75 0.85
N PRO A 34 -16.69 -3.62 0.65
CA PRO A 34 -16.48 -5.06 0.49
C PRO A 34 -15.54 -5.45 -0.66
N ASP A 35 -15.59 -4.72 -1.76
CA ASP A 35 -14.72 -4.84 -2.92
C ASP A 35 -13.26 -4.53 -2.59
N ILE A 36 -13.00 -3.43 -1.88
CA ILE A 36 -11.66 -3.04 -1.41
C ILE A 36 -11.15 -4.03 -0.36
N LYS A 37 -12.01 -4.43 0.57
CA LYS A 37 -11.70 -5.43 1.61
C LYS A 37 -11.34 -6.78 1.00
N GLY A 38 -12.02 -7.18 -0.07
CA GLY A 38 -11.72 -8.40 -0.82
C GLY A 38 -10.41 -8.32 -1.62
N ALA A 39 -9.95 -7.11 -1.93
CA ALA A 39 -8.75 -6.90 -2.73
C ALA A 39 -7.45 -6.71 -1.91
N LEU A 40 -7.57 -6.52 -0.60
CA LEU A 40 -6.47 -6.26 0.31
C LEU A 40 -6.42 -7.31 1.40
N ARG A 41 -5.22 -7.79 1.73
CA ARG A 41 -5.01 -8.62 2.92
C ARG A 41 -3.78 -8.19 3.71
N PRO A 42 -3.80 -8.28 5.05
CA PRO A 42 -2.59 -8.08 5.82
C PRO A 42 -1.57 -9.16 5.46
N GLY A 43 -0.31 -8.76 5.31
CA GLY A 43 0.81 -9.66 5.04
C GLY A 43 2.04 -9.30 5.88
N PRO A 44 2.92 -10.28 6.17
CA PRO A 44 4.18 -10.00 6.83
C PRO A 44 5.09 -9.13 5.95
N ARG A 45 5.99 -8.40 6.60
CA ARG A 45 6.94 -7.49 5.93
C ARG A 45 7.71 -8.13 4.77
N GLU A 46 8.15 -9.37 4.94
CA GLU A 46 8.89 -10.12 3.91
C GLU A 46 8.07 -10.35 2.64
N GLU A 47 6.78 -10.67 2.80
CA GLU A 47 5.88 -10.88 1.67
C GLU A 47 5.65 -9.58 0.91
N VAL A 48 5.33 -8.50 1.65
CA VAL A 48 5.09 -7.18 1.04
C VAL A 48 6.36 -6.70 0.34
N ARG A 49 7.55 -6.95 0.89
CA ARG A 49 8.85 -6.66 0.26
C ARG A 49 9.04 -7.38 -1.08
N GLY A 50 8.44 -8.56 -1.23
CA GLY A 50 8.48 -9.34 -2.46
C GLY A 50 7.60 -8.79 -3.59
N GLU A 51 6.70 -7.86 -3.31
CA GLU A 51 5.80 -7.26 -4.30
C GLU A 51 6.49 -6.17 -5.13
N PRO A 52 6.07 -5.95 -6.40
CA PRO A 52 6.58 -4.84 -7.20
C PRO A 52 6.02 -3.47 -6.78
N VAL A 53 4.92 -3.44 -6.02
CA VAL A 53 4.28 -2.24 -5.47
C VAL A 53 3.99 -2.50 -3.99
N HIS A 54 4.42 -1.60 -3.12
CA HIS A 54 4.37 -1.82 -1.67
C HIS A 54 3.18 -1.11 -1.03
N PHE A 55 2.17 -1.87 -0.61
CA PHE A 55 1.04 -1.32 0.13
C PHE A 55 1.36 -1.29 1.63
N VAL A 56 1.17 -0.15 2.27
CA VAL A 56 1.43 0.04 3.71
C VAL A 56 0.24 0.74 4.34
N LEU A 57 -0.35 0.14 5.38
CA LEU A 57 -1.44 0.74 6.14
C LEU A 57 -0.91 1.32 7.44
N MET A 58 -1.04 2.63 7.60
CA MET A 58 -0.71 3.35 8.82
C MET A 58 -1.89 3.19 9.79
N LEU A 59 -1.78 2.31 10.79
CA LEU A 59 -2.86 2.04 11.75
C LEU A 59 -2.94 3.08 12.87
N THR A 60 -1.81 3.73 13.17
CA THR A 60 -1.74 4.72 14.24
C THR A 60 -0.69 5.78 13.99
N GLY A 61 -0.74 6.89 14.73
CA GLY A 61 0.29 7.92 14.75
C GLY A 61 1.58 7.42 15.40
N GLY A 62 2.75 7.95 15.01
CA GLY A 62 4.04 7.45 15.48
C GLY A 62 4.59 6.28 14.65
N THR A 63 4.00 6.00 13.49
CA THR A 63 4.40 4.93 12.56
C THR A 63 5.29 5.43 11.41
N GLU A 64 5.64 6.71 11.40
CA GLU A 64 6.43 7.37 10.36
C GLU A 64 7.80 6.70 10.24
N ARG A 65 8.42 6.43 11.39
CA ARG A 65 9.72 5.76 11.47
C ARG A 65 9.68 4.36 10.87
N GLU A 66 8.63 3.58 11.16
CA GLU A 66 8.47 2.21 10.67
C GLU A 66 8.35 2.17 9.14
N LEU A 67 7.59 3.11 8.57
CA LEU A 67 7.46 3.25 7.11
C LEU A 67 8.79 3.64 6.46
N LEU A 68 9.54 4.57 7.07
CA LEU A 68 10.85 5.00 6.56
C LEU A 68 11.92 3.92 6.68
N GLU A 69 11.86 3.09 7.72
CA GLU A 69 12.74 1.92 7.86
C GLU A 69 12.40 0.89 6.79
N PHE A 70 11.12 0.60 6.57
CA PHE A 70 10.69 -0.29 5.49
C PHE A 70 11.09 0.24 4.10
N SER A 71 11.00 1.55 3.87
CA SER A 71 11.37 2.14 2.58
C SER A 71 12.86 2.12 2.26
N ARG A 72 13.72 1.84 3.24
CA ARG A 72 15.17 1.63 3.02
C ARG A 72 15.48 0.23 2.50
N GLU A 73 14.54 -0.70 2.65
CA GLU A 73 14.69 -2.09 2.24
C GLU A 73 14.19 -2.33 0.82
N THR A 74 13.48 -1.36 0.22
CA THR A 74 12.85 -1.50 -1.09
C THR A 74 12.96 -0.25 -1.96
N GLU A 75 12.82 -0.42 -3.28
CA GLU A 75 12.87 0.67 -4.25
C GLU A 75 11.52 1.00 -4.91
N GLY A 76 10.64 0.00 -5.01
CA GLY A 76 9.37 0.06 -5.73
C GLY A 76 8.39 1.08 -5.17
N PRO A 77 7.43 1.55 -5.97
CA PRO A 77 6.50 2.59 -5.55
C PRO A 77 5.71 2.16 -4.32
N PHE A 78 5.43 3.12 -3.44
CA PHE A 78 4.67 2.93 -2.22
C PHE A 78 3.23 3.41 -2.40
N VAL A 79 2.30 2.60 -1.94
CA VAL A 79 0.89 2.96 -1.77
C VAL A 79 0.62 3.02 -0.27
N ILE A 80 0.49 4.23 0.27
CA ILE A 80 0.25 4.46 1.68
C ILE A 80 -1.25 4.58 1.89
N LEU A 81 -1.80 3.77 2.79
CA LEU A 81 -3.18 3.81 3.22
C LEU A 81 -3.25 4.47 4.61
N SER A 82 -4.14 5.42 4.76
CA SER A 82 -4.46 6.05 6.05
C SER A 82 -5.95 5.98 6.33
N HIS A 83 -6.34 6.18 7.59
CA HIS A 83 -7.75 6.19 8.01
C HIS A 83 -8.06 7.35 8.97
N PRO A 84 -9.33 7.67 9.25
CA PRO A 84 -9.72 8.84 10.05
C PRO A 84 -9.37 8.80 11.54
N ALA A 85 -8.86 7.67 12.04
CA ALA A 85 -8.69 7.45 13.48
C ALA A 85 -7.21 7.37 13.86
N GLN A 86 -6.94 7.44 15.16
CA GLN A 86 -5.60 7.19 15.75
C GLN A 86 -4.47 8.03 15.15
N ASN A 87 -4.75 9.25 14.66
CA ASN A 87 -3.76 10.12 13.99
C ASN A 87 -3.06 9.47 12.77
N SER A 88 -3.69 8.48 12.14
CA SER A 88 -3.15 7.77 10.97
C SER A 88 -2.85 8.71 9.79
N LEU A 89 -3.75 9.65 9.47
CA LEU A 89 -3.54 10.60 8.38
C LEU A 89 -2.34 11.53 8.63
N ALA A 90 -2.17 12.03 9.87
CA ALA A 90 -1.05 12.91 10.20
C ALA A 90 0.30 12.19 10.00
N ALA A 91 0.41 10.96 10.51
CA ALA A 91 1.59 10.12 10.31
C ALA A 91 1.85 9.81 8.83
N ALA A 92 0.79 9.48 8.09
CA ALA A 92 0.91 9.22 6.66
C ALA A 92 1.41 10.45 5.90
N LEU A 93 0.90 11.65 6.19
CA LEU A 93 1.33 12.89 5.54
C LEU A 93 2.80 13.22 5.82
N GLU A 94 3.23 13.09 7.08
CA GLU A 94 4.63 13.33 7.47
C GLU A 94 5.58 12.36 6.76
N ALA A 95 5.28 11.07 6.80
CA ALA A 95 6.10 10.05 6.15
C ALA A 95 6.12 10.19 4.63
N VAL A 96 4.96 10.46 4.00
CA VAL A 96 4.85 10.69 2.55
C VAL A 96 5.64 11.93 2.12
N ALA A 97 5.58 13.02 2.88
CA ALA A 97 6.36 14.22 2.58
C ALA A 97 7.87 13.92 2.58
N LYS A 98 8.35 13.15 3.56
CA LYS A 98 9.76 12.73 3.64
C LYS A 98 10.15 11.79 2.50
N LEU A 99 9.32 10.78 2.19
CA LEU A 99 9.55 9.87 1.05
C LEU A 99 9.66 10.64 -0.27
N ARG A 100 8.77 11.62 -0.49
CA ARG A 100 8.82 12.50 -1.68
C ARG A 100 10.09 13.34 -1.72
N ALA A 101 10.51 13.90 -0.59
CA ALA A 101 11.76 14.66 -0.49
C ALA A 101 13.00 13.80 -0.81
N GLU A 102 12.95 12.49 -0.49
CA GLU A 102 13.96 11.49 -0.84
C GLU A 102 13.83 10.97 -2.30
N GLY A 103 12.93 11.54 -3.12
CA GLY A 103 12.74 11.15 -4.52
C GLY A 103 11.97 9.84 -4.71
N ARG A 104 11.33 9.31 -3.67
CA ARG A 104 10.55 8.07 -3.76
C ARG A 104 9.21 8.30 -4.46
N ARG A 105 8.79 7.31 -5.24
CA ARG A 105 7.45 7.27 -5.86
C ARG A 105 6.45 6.81 -4.80
N VAL A 106 5.55 7.71 -4.39
CA VAL A 106 4.57 7.41 -3.34
C VAL A 106 3.22 8.07 -3.61
N VAL A 107 2.16 7.29 -3.44
CA VAL A 107 0.77 7.75 -3.45
C VAL A 107 0.14 7.51 -2.08
N LEU A 108 -0.73 8.43 -1.66
CA LEU A 108 -1.44 8.37 -0.38
C LEU A 108 -2.94 8.27 -0.67
N HIS A 109 -3.56 7.25 -0.09
CA HIS A 109 -5.00 7.01 -0.11
C HIS A 109 -5.55 7.16 1.30
N HIS A 110 -6.52 8.05 1.47
CA HIS A 110 -7.21 8.23 2.74
C HIS A 110 -8.56 7.52 2.71
N LEU A 111 -8.67 6.40 3.44
CA LEU A 111 -9.83 5.51 3.42
C LEU A 111 -11.12 6.14 3.96
N GLY A 112 -11.02 7.29 4.63
CA GLY A 112 -12.18 8.07 5.05
C GLY A 112 -12.74 9.03 4.00
N ASP A 113 -12.02 9.23 2.89
CA ASP A 113 -12.44 10.10 1.80
C ASP A 113 -13.24 9.28 0.76
N PRO A 114 -14.52 9.62 0.50
CA PRO A 114 -15.30 8.96 -0.55
C PRO A 114 -14.66 9.00 -1.94
N ALA A 115 -13.89 10.04 -2.26
CA ALA A 115 -13.20 10.17 -3.54
C ALA A 115 -12.01 9.20 -3.69
N CYS A 116 -11.49 8.67 -2.58
CA CYS A 116 -10.34 7.78 -2.55
C CYS A 116 -10.59 6.44 -3.26
N ARG A 117 -11.85 5.99 -3.34
CA ARG A 117 -12.18 4.64 -3.83
C ARG A 117 -11.66 4.38 -5.24
N GLU A 118 -11.98 5.26 -6.19
CA GLU A 118 -11.60 5.07 -7.59
C GLU A 118 -10.08 5.10 -7.79
N GLU A 119 -9.39 5.97 -7.06
CA GLU A 119 -7.93 6.07 -7.12
C GLU A 119 -7.22 4.85 -6.50
N LEU A 120 -7.78 4.31 -5.42
CA LEU A 120 -7.31 3.08 -4.81
C LEU A 120 -7.53 1.87 -5.72
N GLU A 121 -8.70 1.76 -6.38
CA GLU A 121 -8.98 0.72 -7.38
C GLU A 121 -7.94 0.74 -8.51
N ARG A 122 -7.61 1.92 -9.06
CA ARG A 122 -6.56 2.06 -10.07
C ARG A 122 -5.20 1.59 -9.56
N SER A 123 -4.88 1.88 -8.30
CA SER A 123 -3.63 1.46 -7.66
C SER A 123 -3.55 -0.06 -7.49
N LEU A 124 -4.66 -0.70 -7.11
CA LEU A 124 -4.79 -2.16 -7.01
C LEU A 124 -4.60 -2.84 -8.37
N VAL A 125 -5.25 -2.32 -9.42
CA VAL A 125 -5.11 -2.84 -10.79
C VAL A 125 -3.66 -2.68 -11.28
N ALA A 126 -3.03 -1.53 -11.04
CA ALA A 126 -1.64 -1.29 -11.41
C ALA A 126 -0.68 -2.25 -10.70
N ALA A 127 -0.92 -2.54 -9.41
CA ALA A 127 -0.12 -3.48 -8.64
C ALA A 127 -0.23 -4.91 -9.17
N GLU A 128 -1.44 -5.38 -9.46
CA GLU A 128 -1.67 -6.70 -10.05
C GLU A 128 -1.05 -6.82 -11.45
N LEU A 129 -1.15 -5.77 -12.26
CA LEU A 129 -0.48 -5.73 -13.55
C LEU A 129 1.05 -5.80 -13.40
N ALA A 130 1.62 -5.02 -12.48
CA ALA A 130 3.05 -5.05 -12.18
C ALA A 130 3.50 -6.44 -11.72
N ARG A 131 2.69 -7.13 -10.91
CA ARG A 131 2.94 -8.51 -10.47
C ARG A 131 2.97 -9.49 -11.64
N ARG A 132 2.03 -9.39 -12.58
CA ARG A 132 1.98 -10.24 -13.78
C ARG A 132 3.12 -9.99 -14.76
N LEU A 133 3.58 -8.75 -14.86
CA LEU A 133 4.69 -8.35 -15.73
C LEU A 133 6.05 -8.68 -15.11
N LYS A 134 6.15 -8.78 -13.78
CA LYS A 134 7.40 -9.11 -13.08
C LYS A 134 8.00 -10.40 -13.63
N GLY A 135 9.24 -10.31 -14.12
CA GLY A 135 9.98 -11.44 -14.69
C GLY A 135 9.55 -11.87 -16.11
N LYS A 136 8.56 -11.23 -16.73
CA LYS A 136 8.24 -11.46 -18.15
C LYS A 136 9.31 -10.84 -19.05
N ARG A 137 9.60 -11.50 -20.17
CA ARG A 137 10.55 -11.05 -21.19
C ARG A 137 9.81 -10.87 -22.50
N VAL A 138 10.06 -9.74 -23.17
CA VAL A 138 9.52 -9.46 -24.50
C VAL A 138 10.62 -9.77 -25.51
N GLY A 139 10.31 -10.60 -26.51
CA GLY A 139 11.18 -10.85 -27.67
C GLY A 139 10.69 -10.02 -28.85
N ILE A 140 11.61 -9.40 -29.58
CA ILE A 140 11.32 -8.63 -30.79
C ILE A 140 11.67 -9.49 -32.00
N VAL A 141 10.76 -9.61 -32.97
CA VAL A 141 10.99 -10.29 -34.26
C VAL A 141 10.71 -9.30 -35.39
N GLY A 142 11.71 -9.01 -36.21
CA GLY A 142 11.66 -7.95 -37.22
C GLY A 142 12.07 -6.58 -36.67
N GLU A 143 12.07 -5.56 -37.54
CA GLU A 143 12.30 -4.16 -37.13
C GLU A 143 10.98 -3.47 -36.77
N PRO A 144 10.99 -2.48 -35.85
CA PRO A 144 9.83 -1.64 -35.60
C PRO A 144 9.40 -0.96 -36.91
N SER A 145 8.11 -1.03 -37.23
CA SER A 145 7.52 -0.33 -38.39
C SER A 145 7.50 1.18 -38.21
#